data_AF-A0A973IJW6-F1
#
_entry.id   AF-A0A973IJW6-F1
#
_cell.length_a   1.000
_cell.length_b   1.000
_cell.length_c   1.000
_cell.angle_alpha   90.00
_cell.angle_beta   90.00
_cell.angle_gamma   90.00
#
_symmetry.space_group_name_H-M   'P 1'
#
loop_
_entity.id
_entity.type
_entity.pdbx_description
1 polymer ?
#
loop_
_entity_poly.entity_id
_entity_poly.type
_entity_poly.pdbx_seq_one_letter_code
_entity_poly.pdbx_strand_id
1 'polypeptide(L)'
;MKNQHLTLWRIAFILLAFAVQQASAEPPYQGTVWLDPDILTEEDPTTFTGIDYMGRGSRVMYDRRVENWIVRNCYLFSATYSDGNPIEIQVNPEFGSRLAAQEPAAFYAEIFGRLPAGLRRDAESSWIHKGDAAWGGGNNNFLIYVDSLDIVNNNLIEEVLIHEGVHTSMDADYSMHPNWRKAQQDDPDFISTYARYFPDREDLAESYLPYLAIRYRRDRIPEEMARTIEATMPNRIAFFDSLDID
;
A
#
# COMPACT_ATOMS: atom_id res chain seq x y z
N MET A 1 34.82 -63.50 54.92
CA MET A 1 34.96 -63.48 53.44
C MET A 1 34.10 -62.35 52.91
N LYS A 2 34.72 -61.33 52.29
CA LYS A 2 34.08 -60.14 51.72
C LYS A 2 33.66 -60.44 50.27
N ASN A 3 32.44 -60.08 49.89
CA ASN A 3 31.97 -59.78 48.53
C ASN A 3 30.95 -58.63 48.73
N GLN A 4 31.17 -57.34 48.37
CA GLN A 4 31.24 -56.72 47.04
C GLN A 4 30.07 -57.15 46.12
N HIS A 5 29.28 -56.31 45.45
CA HIS A 5 29.21 -54.86 45.23
C HIS A 5 27.88 -54.54 44.47
N LEU A 6 27.64 -53.24 44.27
CA LEU A 6 26.92 -52.61 43.14
C LEU A 6 25.40 -52.34 43.27
N THR A 7 25.14 -51.15 43.80
CA THR A 7 24.04 -50.25 43.46
C THR A 7 24.03 -49.91 41.96
N LEU A 8 22.96 -50.24 41.25
CA LEU A 8 22.71 -49.78 39.88
C LEU A 8 22.01 -48.41 39.91
N TRP A 9 22.73 -47.38 39.48
CA TRP A 9 22.18 -46.08 39.15
C TRP A 9 21.50 -46.15 37.78
N ARG A 10 20.21 -45.82 37.71
CA ARG A 10 19.50 -45.61 36.44
C ARG A 10 19.90 -44.23 35.89
N ILE A 11 20.76 -44.20 34.89
CA ILE A 11 21.00 -43.01 34.07
C ILE A 11 19.79 -42.85 33.16
N ALA A 12 18.97 -41.82 33.41
CA ALA A 12 17.95 -41.38 32.47
C ALA A 12 18.63 -40.59 31.35
N PHE A 13 18.61 -41.12 30.13
CA PHE A 13 18.95 -40.36 28.93
C PHE A 13 17.81 -39.34 28.67
N ILE A 14 18.05 -38.07 29.00
CA ILE A 14 17.21 -36.98 28.49
C ILE A 14 17.66 -36.73 27.06
N LEU A 15 16.89 -37.21 26.10
CA LEU A 15 16.94 -36.74 24.72
C LEU A 15 16.48 -35.27 24.73
N LEU A 16 17.42 -34.33 24.72
CA LEU A 16 17.13 -32.96 24.34
C LEU A 16 16.80 -32.98 22.84
N ALA A 17 15.50 -32.96 22.52
CA ALA A 17 15.05 -32.55 21.21
C ALA A 17 15.39 -31.07 21.07
N PHE A 18 16.48 -30.75 20.36
CA PHE A 18 16.68 -29.41 19.84
C PHE A 18 15.57 -29.17 18.81
N ALA A 19 14.55 -28.40 19.19
CA ALA A 19 13.74 -27.72 18.20
C ALA A 19 14.69 -26.78 17.46
N VAL A 20 14.99 -27.09 16.19
CA VAL A 20 15.59 -26.11 15.29
C VAL A 20 14.54 -25.02 15.16
N GLN A 21 14.73 -23.93 15.90
CA GLN A 21 14.01 -22.70 15.65
C GLN A 21 14.53 -22.25 14.30
N GLN A 22 13.80 -22.56 13.22
CA GLN A 22 14.04 -21.92 11.93
C GLN A 22 13.94 -20.43 12.21
N ALA A 23 15.07 -19.72 12.17
CA ALA A 23 15.03 -18.30 11.95
C ALA A 23 14.29 -18.14 10.62
N SER A 24 13.09 -17.57 10.63
CA SER A 24 12.51 -17.14 9.35
C SER A 24 13.54 -16.20 8.75
N ALA A 25 13.86 -16.36 7.47
CA ALA A 25 14.66 -15.36 6.79
C ALA A 25 14.00 -13.99 6.99
N GLU A 26 14.77 -12.90 7.00
CA GLU A 26 14.14 -11.58 6.91
C GLU A 26 13.38 -11.49 5.59
N PRO A 27 12.22 -10.79 5.53
CA PRO A 27 11.53 -10.52 4.29
C PRO A 27 12.50 -9.86 3.31
N PRO A 28 12.33 -10.07 2.00
CA PRO A 28 13.27 -9.55 1.03
C PRO A 28 13.35 -8.02 1.00
N TYR A 29 12.31 -7.33 1.48
CA TYR A 29 12.20 -5.87 1.43
C TYR A 29 11.87 -5.25 2.80
N GLN A 30 12.14 -3.95 2.95
CA GLN A 30 11.70 -3.20 4.14
C GLN A 30 10.29 -2.64 3.99
N GLY A 31 9.99 -2.12 2.80
CA GLY A 31 8.66 -1.72 2.35
C GLY A 31 8.60 -1.81 0.83
N THR A 32 7.40 -1.90 0.25
CA THR A 32 7.26 -2.23 -1.18
C THR A 32 7.14 -1.02 -2.10
N VAL A 33 6.76 0.16 -1.58
CA VAL A 33 6.71 1.40 -2.36
C VAL A 33 8.08 1.87 -2.88
N TRP A 34 9.18 1.26 -2.41
CA TRP A 34 10.56 1.58 -2.80
C TRP A 34 11.18 0.54 -3.73
N LEU A 35 10.40 -0.44 -4.22
CA LEU A 35 10.93 -1.55 -5.01
C LEU A 35 11.54 -1.08 -6.32
N ASP A 36 10.76 -0.29 -7.06
CA ASP A 36 11.11 0.22 -8.37
C ASP A 36 10.15 1.38 -8.69
N PRO A 37 10.66 2.59 -9.04
CA PRO A 37 9.81 3.73 -9.42
C PRO A 37 9.20 3.59 -10.82
N ASP A 38 9.51 2.52 -11.56
CA ASP A 38 9.06 2.33 -12.94
C ASP A 38 7.91 1.30 -13.07
N ILE A 39 7.30 0.88 -11.94
CA ILE A 39 6.16 -0.06 -11.98
C ILE A 39 4.98 0.63 -12.67
N LEU A 40 4.65 1.86 -12.28
CA LEU A 40 3.68 2.71 -12.98
C LEU A 40 4.32 4.08 -13.21
N THR A 41 4.26 4.59 -14.44
CA THR A 41 4.95 5.83 -14.82
C THR A 41 4.00 6.86 -15.42
N GLU A 42 4.46 8.10 -15.56
CA GLU A 42 3.72 9.16 -16.24
C GLU A 42 3.38 8.84 -17.70
N GLU A 43 4.11 7.91 -18.34
CA GLU A 43 3.88 7.46 -19.71
C GLU A 43 2.73 6.44 -19.82
N ASP A 44 2.31 5.83 -18.70
CA ASP A 44 1.19 4.89 -18.70
C ASP A 44 -0.14 5.60 -19.05
N PRO A 45 -1.05 4.92 -19.77
CA PRO A 45 -2.36 5.47 -20.10
C PRO A 45 -3.13 5.89 -18.85
N THR A 46 -3.81 7.02 -18.94
CA THR A 46 -4.73 7.50 -17.90
C THR A 46 -6.17 7.44 -18.40
N THR A 47 -7.08 7.04 -17.53
CA THR A 47 -8.53 7.10 -17.78
C THR A 47 -9.14 8.45 -17.44
N PHE A 48 -8.33 9.39 -16.92
CA PHE A 48 -8.74 10.75 -16.60
C PHE A 48 -9.30 11.48 -17.83
N THR A 49 -10.52 11.99 -17.71
CA THR A 49 -11.23 12.67 -18.80
C THR A 49 -11.34 14.18 -18.63
N GLY A 50 -11.21 14.68 -17.40
CA GLY A 50 -11.28 16.11 -17.14
C GLY A 50 -11.50 16.46 -15.67
N ILE A 51 -11.27 17.74 -15.35
CA ILE A 51 -11.42 18.31 -14.02
C ILE A 51 -12.18 19.63 -14.07
N ASP A 52 -13.22 19.75 -13.24
CA ASP A 52 -14.04 20.95 -13.14
C ASP A 52 -13.85 21.64 -11.78
N TYR A 53 -13.73 22.98 -11.78
CA TYR A 53 -13.72 23.74 -10.53
C TYR A 53 -15.14 23.95 -10.01
N MET A 54 -15.40 23.40 -8.82
CA MET A 54 -16.72 23.36 -8.19
C MET A 54 -16.95 24.51 -7.20
N GLY A 55 -15.99 25.41 -7.05
CA GLY A 55 -16.07 26.55 -6.14
C GLY A 55 -15.32 26.30 -4.83
N ARG A 56 -15.84 26.90 -3.76
CA ARG A 56 -15.31 26.73 -2.41
C ARG A 56 -16.35 26.12 -1.50
N GLY A 57 -15.92 25.31 -0.55
CA GLY A 57 -16.83 24.75 0.45
C GLY A 57 -16.11 24.30 1.71
N SER A 58 -16.85 24.29 2.81
CA SER A 58 -16.38 23.73 4.07
C SER A 58 -16.26 22.21 3.96
N ARG A 59 -15.08 21.68 4.27
CA ARG A 59 -14.79 20.24 4.35
C ARG A 59 -14.05 19.93 5.63
N VAL A 60 -14.21 18.69 6.11
CA VAL A 60 -13.42 18.10 7.17
C VAL A 60 -12.28 17.34 6.51
N MET A 61 -11.04 17.65 6.88
CA MET A 61 -9.83 17.02 6.36
C MET A 61 -8.98 16.53 7.53
N TYR A 62 -8.29 15.41 7.40
CA TYR A 62 -7.27 15.04 8.37
C TYR A 62 -5.95 15.73 8.04
N ASP A 63 -5.31 16.36 9.02
CA ASP A 63 -4.01 17.01 8.83
C ASP A 63 -2.98 16.45 9.84
N ARG A 64 -2.09 15.59 9.34
CA ARG A 64 -0.97 14.98 10.08
C ARG A 64 -0.02 16.00 10.71
N ARG A 65 0.09 17.22 10.18
CA ARG A 65 0.96 18.27 10.76
C ARG A 65 0.47 18.75 12.13
N VAL A 66 -0.81 18.52 12.43
CA VAL A 66 -1.44 18.83 13.73
C VAL A 66 -2.09 17.60 14.36
N GLU A 67 -1.92 16.43 13.75
CA GLU A 67 -2.50 15.13 14.15
C GLU A 67 -4.01 15.20 14.46
N ASN A 68 -4.78 15.92 13.63
CA ASN A 68 -6.19 16.14 13.92
C ASN A 68 -7.05 16.40 12.67
N TRP A 69 -8.36 16.19 12.84
CA TRP A 69 -9.39 16.59 11.92
C TRP A 69 -9.60 18.11 11.97
N ILE A 70 -9.49 18.75 10.82
CA ILE A 70 -9.64 20.19 10.67
C ILE A 70 -10.78 20.52 9.72
N VAL A 71 -11.49 21.62 10.02
CA VAL A 71 -12.50 22.18 9.12
C VAL A 71 -11.87 23.32 8.32
N ARG A 72 -11.96 23.25 6.99
CA ARG A 72 -11.41 24.25 6.08
C ARG A 72 -12.37 24.58 4.95
N ASN A 73 -12.38 25.85 4.53
CA ASN A 73 -13.08 26.29 3.32
C ASN A 73 -12.20 26.04 2.10
N CYS A 74 -12.22 24.81 1.59
CA CYS A 74 -11.34 24.29 0.57
C CYS A 74 -11.66 24.87 -0.82
N TYR A 75 -10.70 24.76 -1.73
CA TYR A 75 -10.97 24.81 -3.17
C TYR A 75 -11.40 23.42 -3.61
N LEU A 76 -12.55 23.33 -4.28
CA LEU A 76 -13.16 22.05 -4.65
C LEU A 76 -13.06 21.85 -6.16
N PHE A 77 -12.63 20.66 -6.54
CA PHE A 77 -12.58 20.22 -7.93
C PHE A 77 -13.23 18.86 -8.06
N SER A 78 -13.88 18.58 -9.18
CA SER A 78 -14.39 17.25 -9.50
C SER A 78 -13.57 16.68 -10.65
N ALA A 79 -12.80 15.63 -10.38
CA ALA A 79 -12.06 14.89 -11.40
C ALA A 79 -12.92 13.74 -11.92
N THR A 80 -12.93 13.54 -13.24
CA THR A 80 -13.76 12.54 -13.93
C THR A 80 -12.89 11.54 -14.66
N TYR A 81 -13.37 10.30 -14.76
CA TYR A 81 -12.66 9.16 -15.33
C TYR A 81 -13.60 8.38 -16.26
N SER A 82 -13.02 7.78 -17.30
CA SER A 82 -13.79 6.98 -18.28
C SER A 82 -14.20 5.60 -17.77
N ASP A 83 -13.62 5.15 -16.66
CA ASP A 83 -13.73 3.79 -16.12
C ASP A 83 -14.27 3.72 -14.68
N GLY A 84 -14.73 4.83 -14.11
CA GLY A 84 -15.07 4.85 -12.69
C GLY A 84 -15.77 6.11 -12.21
N ASN A 85 -15.91 6.19 -10.89
CA ASN A 85 -16.57 7.30 -10.22
C ASN A 85 -15.70 8.56 -10.22
N PRO A 86 -16.32 9.75 -10.27
CA PRO A 86 -15.57 10.99 -10.07
C PRO A 86 -15.03 11.10 -8.65
N ILE A 87 -13.87 11.74 -8.49
CA ILE A 87 -13.23 12.01 -7.20
C ILE A 87 -13.35 13.51 -6.89
N GLU A 88 -13.88 13.87 -5.71
CA GLU A 88 -13.86 15.27 -5.25
C GLU A 88 -12.49 15.61 -4.65
N ILE A 89 -11.72 16.42 -5.36
CA ILE A 89 -10.42 16.91 -4.89
C ILE A 89 -10.62 18.18 -4.05
N GLN A 90 -10.20 18.10 -2.80
CA GLN A 90 -10.36 19.13 -1.79
C GLN A 90 -8.99 19.71 -1.44
N VAL A 91 -8.69 20.88 -2.00
CA VAL A 91 -7.39 21.54 -1.80
C VAL A 91 -7.48 22.53 -0.66
N ASN A 92 -6.59 22.40 0.32
CA ASN A 92 -6.56 23.23 1.52
C ASN A 92 -6.45 24.75 1.15
N PRO A 93 -7.15 25.66 1.85
CA PRO A 93 -7.07 27.10 1.59
C PRO A 93 -5.66 27.70 1.63
N GLU A 94 -4.68 27.04 2.25
CA GLU A 94 -3.26 27.47 2.33
C GLU A 94 -2.55 27.62 0.97
N PHE A 95 -3.14 27.12 -0.12
CA PHE A 95 -2.69 27.39 -1.48
C PHE A 95 -2.97 28.84 -1.93
N GLY A 96 -3.80 29.58 -1.20
CA GLY A 96 -3.93 31.03 -1.31
C GLY A 96 -4.79 31.54 -2.47
N SER A 97 -4.89 30.80 -3.58
CA SER A 97 -5.78 31.15 -4.70
C SER A 97 -6.34 29.91 -5.41
N ARG A 98 -7.42 30.09 -6.18
CA ARG A 98 -7.97 29.05 -7.05
C ARG A 98 -6.90 28.54 -8.03
N LEU A 99 -6.15 29.45 -8.65
CA LEU A 99 -5.16 29.09 -9.67
C LEU A 99 -4.06 28.21 -9.06
N ALA A 100 -3.51 28.62 -7.91
CA ALA A 100 -2.50 27.85 -7.20
C ALA A 100 -3.02 26.51 -6.63
N ALA A 101 -4.31 26.41 -6.34
CA ALA A 101 -4.94 25.15 -5.92
C ALA A 101 -5.25 24.23 -7.11
N GLN A 102 -5.46 24.78 -8.31
CA GLN A 102 -5.78 24.00 -9.50
C GLN A 102 -4.58 23.21 -10.00
N GLU A 103 -3.35 23.72 -9.84
CA GLU A 103 -2.12 23.02 -10.23
C GLU A 103 -2.00 21.62 -9.60
N PRO A 104 -1.95 21.47 -8.25
CA PRO A 104 -1.88 20.13 -7.66
C PRO A 104 -3.17 19.33 -7.88
N ALA A 105 -4.34 19.97 -7.94
CA ALA A 105 -5.59 19.25 -8.20
C ALA A 105 -5.58 18.57 -9.57
N ALA A 106 -5.16 19.27 -10.62
CA ALA A 106 -5.07 18.71 -11.97
C ALA A 106 -3.99 17.64 -12.06
N PHE A 107 -2.82 17.89 -11.45
CA PHE A 107 -1.71 16.95 -11.42
C PHE A 107 -2.12 15.59 -10.81
N TYR A 108 -2.68 15.59 -9.60
CA TYR A 108 -3.10 14.34 -8.96
C TYR A 108 -4.33 13.72 -9.61
N ALA A 109 -5.25 14.52 -10.16
CA ALA A 109 -6.40 14.01 -10.89
C ALA A 109 -5.97 13.10 -12.06
N GLU A 110 -4.94 13.50 -12.79
CA GLU A 110 -4.39 12.72 -13.91
C GLU A 110 -3.75 11.42 -13.44
N ILE A 111 -2.95 11.47 -12.36
CA ILE A 111 -2.26 10.30 -11.79
C ILE A 111 -3.28 9.29 -11.24
N PHE A 112 -4.34 9.74 -10.57
CA PHE A 112 -5.41 8.85 -10.14
C PHE A 112 -5.96 8.03 -11.32
N GLY A 113 -6.11 8.63 -12.50
CA GLY A 113 -6.59 7.93 -13.69
C GLY A 113 -5.63 6.87 -14.24
N ARG A 114 -4.36 6.83 -13.78
CA ARG A 114 -3.41 5.75 -14.09
C ARG A 114 -3.56 4.56 -13.14
N LEU A 115 -4.19 4.75 -11.97
CA LEU A 115 -4.42 3.67 -11.03
C LEU A 115 -5.49 2.71 -11.57
N PRO A 116 -5.34 1.37 -11.35
CA PRO A 116 -6.39 0.40 -11.63
C PRO A 116 -7.73 0.84 -11.03
N ALA A 117 -8.83 0.61 -11.76
CA ALA A 117 -10.15 1.10 -11.35
C ALA A 117 -10.58 0.55 -9.99
N GLY A 118 -10.23 -0.70 -9.68
CA GLY A 118 -10.46 -1.30 -8.36
C GLY A 118 -9.84 -0.53 -7.20
N LEU A 119 -8.70 0.15 -7.39
CA LEU A 119 -8.05 0.97 -6.35
C LEU A 119 -8.72 2.33 -6.15
N ARG A 120 -9.51 2.79 -7.13
CA ARG A 120 -10.29 4.04 -7.07
C ARG A 120 -11.77 3.83 -6.77
N ARG A 121 -12.24 2.58 -6.79
CA ARG A 121 -13.67 2.24 -6.72
C ARG A 121 -14.39 2.96 -5.59
N ASP A 122 -13.78 2.98 -4.41
CA ASP A 122 -14.35 3.56 -3.20
C ASP A 122 -13.73 4.93 -2.85
N ALA A 123 -12.89 5.49 -3.73
CA ALA A 123 -12.29 6.80 -3.52
C ALA A 123 -13.30 7.91 -3.86
N GLU A 124 -13.96 8.46 -2.84
CA GLU A 124 -14.93 9.55 -3.01
C GLU A 124 -14.24 10.92 -3.08
N SER A 125 -13.07 11.06 -2.45
CA SER A 125 -12.38 12.34 -2.32
C SER A 125 -10.86 12.24 -2.26
N SER A 126 -10.19 13.39 -2.36
CA SER A 126 -8.77 13.53 -2.00
C SER A 126 -8.54 14.82 -1.22
N TRP A 127 -7.73 14.75 -0.17
CA TRP A 127 -7.27 15.90 0.60
C TRP A 127 -5.87 16.30 0.18
N ILE A 128 -5.70 17.54 -0.30
CA ILE A 128 -4.39 18.06 -0.70
C ILE A 128 -3.96 19.18 0.25
N HIS A 129 -2.84 18.95 0.93
CA HIS A 129 -2.18 19.86 1.85
C HIS A 129 -0.80 20.29 1.32
N LYS A 130 -0.35 21.47 1.75
CA LYS A 130 1.08 21.82 1.73
C LYS A 130 1.82 21.14 2.87
N GLY A 131 3.15 21.13 2.80
CA GLY A 131 4.03 20.61 3.83
C GLY A 131 4.52 19.21 3.51
N ASP A 132 5.41 18.75 4.39
CA ASP A 132 6.13 17.48 4.29
C ASP A 132 5.64 16.57 5.41
N ALA A 133 4.64 15.74 5.08
CA ALA A 133 4.13 14.70 5.95
C ALA A 133 3.76 13.48 5.12
N ALA A 134 3.75 12.31 5.76
CA ALA A 134 3.44 11.05 5.07
C ALA A 134 2.01 11.06 4.49
N TRP A 135 1.86 10.46 3.31
CA TRP A 135 0.56 10.31 2.64
C TRP A 135 -0.27 9.22 3.32
N GLY A 136 -1.52 9.06 2.88
CA GLY A 136 -2.41 8.05 3.43
C GLY A 136 -3.62 7.76 2.55
N GLY A 137 -4.18 6.57 2.72
CA GLY A 137 -5.44 6.12 2.18
C GLY A 137 -6.42 5.69 3.27
N GLY A 138 -7.65 5.40 2.87
CA GLY A 138 -8.77 5.06 3.76
C GLY A 138 -9.76 6.21 3.94
N ASN A 139 -10.87 5.98 4.66
CA ASN A 139 -11.99 6.94 4.75
C ASN A 139 -12.48 7.41 3.37
N ASN A 140 -12.47 6.52 2.38
CA ASN A 140 -12.84 6.82 1.00
C ASN A 140 -12.05 8.02 0.42
N ASN A 141 -10.79 8.18 0.84
CA ASN A 141 -9.98 9.38 0.57
C ASN A 141 -8.49 9.07 0.34
N PHE A 142 -7.88 9.84 -0.57
CA PHE A 142 -6.43 9.98 -0.66
C PHE A 142 -5.93 11.26 0.05
N LEU A 143 -5.08 11.11 1.06
CA LEU A 143 -4.42 12.20 1.78
C LEU A 143 -3.02 12.46 1.21
N ILE A 144 -2.83 13.68 0.70
CA ILE A 144 -1.64 14.07 -0.06
C ILE A 144 -1.00 15.32 0.53
N TYR A 145 0.32 15.28 0.64
CA TYR A 145 1.18 16.38 1.05
C TYR A 145 2.17 16.72 -0.07
N VAL A 146 1.99 17.89 -0.70
CA VAL A 146 2.69 18.21 -1.96
C VAL A 146 4.18 18.50 -1.80
N ASP A 147 4.66 18.77 -0.59
CA ASP A 147 6.08 19.03 -0.31
C ASP A 147 6.76 17.80 0.31
N SER A 148 6.17 16.59 0.19
CA SER A 148 6.76 15.36 0.74
C SER A 148 7.99 14.94 -0.04
N LEU A 149 9.17 15.27 0.50
CA LEU A 149 10.44 15.13 -0.22
C LEU A 149 10.77 13.68 -0.52
N ASP A 150 10.49 12.76 0.40
CA ASP A 150 10.79 11.33 0.24
C ASP A 150 9.97 10.69 -0.90
N ILE A 151 8.78 11.20 -1.19
CA ILE A 151 7.92 10.68 -2.27
C ILE A 151 8.23 11.39 -3.58
N VAL A 152 8.17 12.73 -3.55
CA VAL A 152 8.25 13.56 -4.76
C VAL A 152 9.66 13.53 -5.36
N ASN A 153 10.73 13.60 -4.55
CA ASN A 153 12.09 13.63 -5.10
C ASN A 153 12.59 12.25 -5.54
N ASN A 154 11.97 11.16 -5.09
CA ASN A 154 12.34 9.80 -5.47
C ASN A 154 11.45 9.23 -6.58
N ASN A 155 10.51 10.01 -7.12
CA ASN A 155 9.57 9.58 -8.17
C ASN A 155 8.73 8.35 -7.76
N LEU A 156 8.08 8.42 -6.59
CA LEU A 156 7.32 7.30 -6.01
C LEU A 156 5.83 7.62 -5.84
N ILE A 157 5.34 8.63 -6.56
CA ILE A 157 3.98 9.13 -6.38
C ILE A 157 2.99 8.02 -6.74
N GLU A 158 3.21 7.36 -7.86
CA GLU A 158 2.42 6.25 -8.36
C GLU A 158 2.45 5.04 -7.42
N GLU A 159 3.62 4.59 -7.00
CA GLU A 159 3.81 3.45 -6.09
C GLU A 159 3.11 3.67 -4.76
N VAL A 160 3.24 4.88 -4.19
CA VAL A 160 2.54 5.23 -2.94
C VAL A 160 1.04 5.29 -3.18
N LEU A 161 0.55 5.88 -4.28
CA LEU A 161 -0.89 5.94 -4.55
C LEU A 161 -1.51 4.57 -4.82
N ILE A 162 -0.75 3.62 -5.39
CA ILE A 162 -1.17 2.22 -5.48
C ILE A 162 -1.36 1.65 -4.08
N HIS A 163 -0.37 1.81 -3.20
CA HIS A 163 -0.45 1.35 -1.81
C HIS A 163 -1.64 1.98 -1.07
N GLU A 164 -1.79 3.30 -1.11
CA GLU A 164 -2.89 4.00 -0.46
C GLU A 164 -4.26 3.69 -1.10
N GLY A 165 -4.28 3.31 -2.39
CA GLY A 165 -5.47 2.87 -3.10
C GLY A 165 -6.01 1.55 -2.57
N VAL A 166 -5.12 0.64 -2.13
CA VAL A 166 -5.51 -0.60 -1.46
C VAL A 166 -6.19 -0.29 -0.12
N HIS A 167 -5.63 0.61 0.69
CA HIS A 167 -6.27 1.04 1.93
C HIS A 167 -7.62 1.71 1.70
N THR A 168 -7.75 2.44 0.58
CA THR A 168 -8.96 3.18 0.25
C THR A 168 -10.09 2.28 -0.24
N SER A 169 -9.77 1.28 -1.07
CA SER A 169 -10.78 0.55 -1.84
C SER A 169 -10.73 -0.98 -1.68
N MET A 170 -9.78 -1.54 -0.93
CA MET A 170 -9.65 -3.00 -0.79
C MET A 170 -9.66 -3.49 0.66
N ASP A 171 -9.18 -2.68 1.60
CA ASP A 171 -9.07 -3.10 3.01
C ASP A 171 -10.40 -3.56 3.61
N ALA A 172 -11.49 -2.82 3.36
CA ALA A 172 -12.81 -3.14 3.89
C ALA A 172 -13.32 -4.52 3.44
N ASP A 173 -12.99 -4.93 2.23
CA ASP A 173 -13.41 -6.20 1.65
C ASP A 173 -12.48 -7.35 2.03
N TYR A 174 -11.16 -7.09 2.04
CA TYR A 174 -10.16 -8.14 1.94
C TYR A 174 -9.19 -8.26 3.11
N SER A 175 -8.90 -7.20 3.88
CA SER A 175 -7.89 -7.24 4.96
C SER A 175 -8.16 -8.32 6.01
N MET A 176 -9.45 -8.59 6.28
CA MET A 176 -9.92 -9.62 7.21
C MET A 176 -10.57 -10.82 6.51
N HIS A 177 -10.52 -10.88 5.18
CA HIS A 177 -11.21 -11.93 4.43
C HIS A 177 -10.53 -13.30 4.64
N PRO A 178 -11.29 -14.39 4.86
CA PRO A 178 -10.71 -15.70 5.14
C PRO A 178 -9.75 -16.21 4.06
N ASN A 179 -10.04 -15.97 2.78
CA ASN A 179 -9.16 -16.38 1.69
C ASN A 179 -7.84 -15.57 1.67
N TRP A 180 -7.88 -14.28 2.00
CA TRP A 180 -6.67 -13.46 2.14
C TRP A 180 -5.81 -13.97 3.31
N ARG A 181 -6.43 -14.21 4.47
CA ARG A 181 -5.74 -14.76 5.65
C ARG A 181 -5.15 -16.13 5.39
N LYS A 182 -5.83 -16.96 4.59
CA LYS A 182 -5.29 -18.23 4.15
C LYS A 182 -4.07 -18.05 3.24
N ALA A 183 -4.14 -17.16 2.25
CA ALA A 183 -3.00 -16.85 1.38
C ALA A 183 -1.78 -16.36 2.18
N GLN A 184 -2.01 -15.44 3.12
CA GLN A 184 -0.98 -14.95 4.06
C GLN A 184 -0.31 -16.07 4.87
N GLN A 185 -1.07 -17.08 5.31
CA GLN A 185 -0.56 -18.23 6.10
C GLN A 185 0.14 -19.29 5.25
N ASP A 186 -0.30 -19.49 4.01
CA ASP A 186 0.22 -20.51 3.11
C ASP A 186 1.50 -20.03 2.38
N ASP A 187 1.77 -18.73 2.37
CA ASP A 187 2.97 -18.17 1.77
C ASP A 187 4.24 -18.44 2.58
N PRO A 188 5.39 -18.66 1.90
CA PRO A 188 6.67 -18.85 2.58
C PRO A 188 7.06 -17.71 3.53
N ASP A 189 6.75 -16.46 3.19
CA ASP A 189 7.00 -15.31 4.04
C ASP A 189 6.09 -14.10 3.71
N PHE A 190 6.27 -13.01 4.45
CA PHE A 190 5.83 -11.67 4.08
C PHE A 190 6.78 -11.07 3.04
N ILE A 191 6.24 -10.23 2.15
CA ILE A 191 7.05 -9.57 1.12
C ILE A 191 7.96 -8.48 1.70
N SER A 192 7.54 -7.83 2.79
CA SER A 192 8.31 -6.77 3.46
C SER A 192 8.31 -6.91 4.99
N THR A 193 9.30 -6.31 5.65
CA THR A 193 9.31 -6.22 7.13
C THR A 193 8.14 -5.39 7.64
N TYR A 194 7.74 -4.36 6.90
CA TYR A 194 6.56 -3.55 7.25
C TYR A 194 5.28 -4.38 7.24
N ALA A 195 5.05 -5.17 6.18
CA ALA A 195 3.95 -6.12 6.10
C ALA A 195 3.96 -7.13 7.26
N ARG A 196 5.15 -7.66 7.60
CA ARG A 196 5.31 -8.60 8.73
C ARG A 196 4.99 -7.96 10.08
N TYR A 197 5.38 -6.70 10.32
CA TYR A 197 5.12 -6.02 11.59
C TYR A 197 3.67 -5.62 11.77
N PHE A 198 2.95 -5.38 10.67
CA PHE A 198 1.56 -4.95 10.67
C PHE A 198 0.70 -5.81 9.73
N PRO A 199 0.60 -7.12 9.95
CA PRO A 199 0.04 -8.07 8.98
C PRO A 199 -1.47 -7.91 8.74
N ASP A 200 -2.16 -7.29 9.71
CA ASP A 200 -3.60 -7.03 9.66
C ASP A 200 -3.93 -5.71 8.97
N ARG A 201 -2.93 -4.85 8.76
CA ARG A 201 -3.10 -3.49 8.25
C ARG A 201 -2.37 -3.28 6.93
N GLU A 202 -1.11 -3.69 6.85
CA GLU A 202 -0.20 -3.30 5.76
C GLU A 202 0.04 -4.42 4.74
N ASP A 203 -0.12 -5.69 5.13
CA ASP A 203 0.25 -6.81 4.26
C ASP A 203 -0.52 -6.82 2.92
N LEU A 204 -1.79 -6.42 2.92
CA LEU A 204 -2.58 -6.34 1.68
C LEU A 204 -2.03 -5.25 0.75
N ALA A 205 -1.81 -4.03 1.28
CA ALA A 205 -1.29 -2.89 0.54
C ALA A 205 0.14 -3.12 0.04
N GLU A 206 0.99 -3.68 0.90
CA GLU A 206 2.37 -4.03 0.57
C GLU A 206 2.46 -5.17 -0.45
N SER A 207 1.48 -6.07 -0.51
CA SER A 207 1.53 -7.18 -1.48
C SER A 207 0.98 -6.80 -2.86
N TYR A 208 0.19 -5.74 -2.97
CA TYR A 208 -0.49 -5.41 -4.21
C TYR A 208 0.43 -4.81 -5.28
N LEU A 209 1.31 -3.89 -4.90
CA LEU A 209 2.25 -3.28 -5.84
C LEU A 209 3.21 -4.31 -6.49
N PRO A 210 3.86 -5.22 -5.74
CA PRO A 210 4.66 -6.27 -6.36
C PRO A 210 3.80 -7.27 -7.17
N TYR A 211 2.54 -7.51 -6.80
CA TYR A 211 1.62 -8.28 -7.64
C TYR A 211 1.38 -7.60 -9.00
N LEU A 212 1.11 -6.29 -9.02
CA LEU A 212 0.97 -5.53 -10.26
C LEU A 212 2.24 -5.61 -11.11
N ALA A 213 3.41 -5.50 -10.47
CA ALA A 213 4.70 -5.63 -11.13
C ALA A 213 4.85 -6.99 -11.84
N ILE A 214 4.50 -8.08 -11.16
CA ILE A 214 4.56 -9.44 -11.72
C ILE A 214 3.58 -9.65 -12.87
N ARG A 215 2.34 -9.19 -12.73
CA ARG A 215 1.26 -9.53 -13.68
C ARG A 215 1.18 -8.60 -14.88
N TYR A 216 1.41 -7.32 -14.66
CA TYR A 216 1.11 -6.30 -15.67
C TYR A 216 2.34 -5.52 -16.12
N ARG A 217 3.49 -5.65 -15.44
CA ARG A 217 4.69 -4.85 -15.69
C ARG A 217 5.98 -5.68 -15.61
N ARG A 218 5.87 -6.96 -15.96
CA ARG A 218 6.94 -7.96 -15.79
C ARG A 218 8.21 -7.63 -16.57
N ASP A 219 8.05 -6.90 -17.67
CA ASP A 219 9.08 -6.39 -18.56
C ASP A 219 9.83 -5.18 -18.00
N ARG A 220 9.29 -4.51 -16.98
CA ARG A 220 9.91 -3.34 -16.34
C ARG A 220 10.77 -3.70 -15.12
N ILE A 221 10.54 -4.86 -14.51
CA ILE A 221 11.29 -5.29 -13.33
C ILE A 221 12.42 -6.28 -13.65
N PRO A 222 13.53 -6.27 -12.88
CA PRO A 222 14.58 -7.27 -13.02
C PRO A 222 14.09 -8.70 -12.77
N GLU A 223 14.64 -9.66 -13.50
CA GLU A 223 14.34 -11.10 -13.37
C GLU A 223 14.52 -11.62 -11.93
N GLU A 224 15.54 -11.13 -11.23
CA GLU A 224 15.80 -11.51 -9.84
C GLU A 224 14.71 -11.00 -8.88
N MET A 225 14.23 -9.77 -9.08
CA MET A 225 13.13 -9.20 -8.30
C MET A 225 11.87 -10.01 -8.50
N ALA A 226 11.55 -10.34 -9.75
CA ALA A 226 10.37 -11.14 -10.05
C ALA A 226 10.40 -12.52 -9.39
N ARG A 227 11.53 -13.23 -9.50
CA ARG A 227 11.69 -14.53 -8.83
C ARG A 227 11.57 -14.41 -7.32
N THR A 228 12.12 -13.34 -6.74
CA THR A 228 12.03 -13.07 -5.30
C THR A 228 10.58 -12.91 -4.88
N ILE A 229 9.81 -12.07 -5.59
CA ILE A 229 8.38 -11.86 -5.34
C ILE A 229 7.59 -13.17 -5.47
N GLU A 230 7.73 -13.88 -6.60
CA GLU A 230 6.99 -15.12 -6.88
C GLU A 230 7.33 -16.25 -5.89
N ALA A 231 8.57 -16.33 -5.43
CA ALA A 231 8.97 -17.30 -4.41
C ALA A 231 8.52 -16.93 -3.00
N THR A 232 8.32 -15.63 -2.72
CA THR A 232 7.99 -15.13 -1.38
C THR A 232 6.49 -15.19 -1.09
N MET A 233 5.66 -14.82 -2.07
CA MET A 233 4.22 -14.67 -1.87
C MET A 233 3.31 -15.28 -2.97
N PRO A 234 3.55 -16.54 -3.42
CA PRO A 234 2.80 -17.14 -4.53
C PRO A 234 1.29 -17.25 -4.29
N ASN A 235 0.84 -17.45 -3.04
CA ASN A 235 -0.58 -17.57 -2.71
C ASN A 235 -1.27 -16.22 -2.63
N ARG A 236 -0.61 -15.15 -2.14
CA ARG A 236 -1.17 -13.79 -2.22
C ARG A 236 -1.30 -13.33 -3.68
N ILE A 237 -0.34 -13.66 -4.53
CA ILE A 237 -0.44 -13.43 -5.98
C ILE A 237 -1.67 -14.18 -6.54
N ALA A 238 -1.83 -15.46 -6.21
CA ALA A 238 -2.97 -16.25 -6.67
C ALA A 238 -4.31 -15.74 -6.10
N PHE A 239 -4.31 -15.15 -4.90
CA PHE A 239 -5.48 -14.49 -4.35
C PHE A 239 -5.87 -13.27 -5.19
N PHE A 240 -4.92 -12.39 -5.52
CA PHE A 240 -5.20 -11.24 -6.38
C PHE A 240 -5.62 -11.65 -7.79
N ASP A 241 -5.01 -12.68 -8.39
CA ASP A 241 -5.44 -13.26 -9.68
C ASP A 241 -6.91 -13.74 -9.65
N SER A 242 -7.44 -14.08 -8.46
CA SER A 242 -8.82 -14.53 -8.29
C SER A 242 -9.82 -13.38 -8.14
N LEU A 243 -9.34 -12.14 -7.98
CA LEU A 243 -10.17 -10.96 -7.86
C LEU A 243 -10.48 -10.37 -9.24
N ASP A 244 -11.70 -9.86 -9.40
CA ASP A 244 -12.12 -9.08 -10.57
C ASP A 244 -12.01 -7.59 -10.20
N ILE A 245 -10.79 -7.06 -10.25
CA ILE A 245 -10.41 -5.73 -9.69
C ILE A 245 -9.94 -4.72 -10.76
N ASP A 246 -10.09 -5.07 -12.04
CA ASP A 246 -9.85 -4.17 -13.18
C ASP A 246 -11.15 -3.57 -13.73
#